data_AF-A0A5C9B958-F1
#
_entry.id   AF-A0A5C9B958-F1
#
_cell.length_a   1.000
_cell.length_b   1.000
_cell.length_c   1.000
_cell.angle_alpha   90.00
_cell.angle_beta   90.00
_cell.angle_gamma   90.00
#
_symmetry.space_group_name_H-M   'P 1'
#
loop_
_entity.id
_entity.type
_entity.pdbx_description
1 polymer ?
#
loop_
_entity_poly.entity_id
_entity_poly.type
_entity_poly.pdbx_seq_one_letter_code
_entity_poly.pdbx_strand_id
1 'polypeptide(L)'
;MDRAYVSEFTRFMNQYLEQHPEVVRDQQRGWQLGWAPEVLPEAEREAELDLVPDDAYGFNWSARRPRPHRPKSITSVFMGHLKGK
;
A
#
# COMPACT_ATOMS: atom_id res chain seq x y z
N MET A 1 -19.04 -20.26 -29.73
CA MET A 1 -17.72 -20.17 -29.08
C MET A 1 -17.15 -18.81 -29.42
N ASP A 2 -17.36 -17.84 -28.53
CA ASP A 2 -16.80 -16.49 -28.70
C ASP A 2 -15.28 -16.57 -28.49
N ARG A 3 -14.53 -16.47 -29.59
CA ARG A 3 -13.10 -16.17 -29.48
C ARG A 3 -13.00 -14.69 -29.13
N ALA A 4 -12.68 -14.39 -27.86
CA ALA A 4 -12.32 -13.04 -27.45
C ALA A 4 -11.29 -12.49 -28.43
N TYR A 5 -11.50 -11.27 -28.91
CA TYR A 5 -10.58 -10.64 -29.85
C TYR A 5 -9.18 -10.58 -29.21
N VAL A 6 -8.20 -11.18 -29.87
CA VAL A 6 -6.79 -11.11 -29.49
C VAL A 6 -6.10 -10.28 -30.54
N SER A 7 -5.48 -9.17 -30.11
CA SER A 7 -4.75 -8.28 -31.01
C SER A 7 -3.56 -9.01 -31.65
N GLU A 8 -3.17 -8.59 -32.87
CA GLU A 8 -2.01 -9.14 -33.56
C GLU A 8 -0.72 -8.95 -32.74
N PHE A 9 -0.61 -7.84 -32.01
CA PHE A 9 0.49 -7.62 -31.07
C PHE A 9 0.53 -8.67 -29.95
N THR A 10 -0.63 -8.99 -29.35
CA THR A 10 -0.71 -10.03 -28.32
C THR A 10 -0.32 -11.40 -28.87
N ARG A 11 -0.75 -11.74 -30.10
CA ARG A 11 -0.35 -12.99 -30.76
C ARG A 11 1.16 -13.05 -30.99
N PHE A 12 1.73 -11.95 -31.49
CA PHE A 12 3.18 -11.83 -31.68
C PHE A 12 3.94 -12.01 -30.36
N MET A 13 3.55 -11.28 -29.30
CA MET A 13 4.22 -11.37 -28.00
C MET A 13 4.14 -12.77 -27.41
N ASN A 14 2.98 -13.43 -27.51
CA ASN A 14 2.82 -14.80 -27.02
C ASN A 14 3.78 -15.75 -27.76
N GLN A 15 3.82 -15.68 -29.10
CA GLN A 15 4.71 -16.51 -29.89
C GLN A 15 6.20 -16.21 -29.62
N TYR A 16 6.56 -14.94 -29.46
CA TYR A 16 7.92 -14.52 -29.13
C TYR A 16 8.37 -15.08 -27.77
N LEU A 17 7.53 -14.98 -26.74
CA LEU A 17 7.86 -15.49 -25.41
C LEU A 17 7.91 -17.02 -25.34
N GLU A 18 7.11 -17.72 -26.16
CA GLU A 18 7.22 -19.17 -26.32
C GLU A 18 8.54 -19.59 -26.97
N GLN A 19 9.04 -18.81 -27.93
CA GLN A 19 10.30 -19.09 -28.63
C GLN A 19 11.54 -18.66 -27.85
N HIS A 20 11.40 -17.70 -26.93
CA HIS A 20 12.50 -17.09 -26.17
C HIS A 20 12.31 -17.25 -24.64
N PRO A 21 12.40 -18.47 -24.09
CA PRO A 21 12.23 -18.71 -22.65
C PRO A 21 13.29 -17.99 -21.78
N GLU A 22 14.44 -17.63 -22.34
CA GLU A 22 15.48 -16.82 -21.69
C GLU A 22 14.97 -15.43 -21.30
N VAL A 23 14.12 -14.83 -22.13
CA VAL A 23 13.54 -13.51 -21.87
C VAL A 23 12.60 -13.56 -20.68
N VAL A 24 11.79 -14.62 -20.57
CA VAL A 24 10.89 -14.83 -19.43
C VAL A 24 11.68 -14.98 -18.13
N ARG A 25 12.78 -15.75 -18.17
CA ARG A 25 13.65 -15.92 -17.00
C ARG A 25 14.31 -14.61 -16.58
N ASP A 26 14.78 -13.82 -17.54
CA ASP A 26 15.41 -12.54 -17.25
C ASP A 26 14.41 -11.51 -16.70
N GLN A 27 13.18 -11.48 -17.22
CA GLN A 27 12.09 -10.68 -16.66
C GLN A 27 11.77 -11.06 -15.22
N GLN A 28 11.66 -12.36 -14.93
CA GLN A 28 11.43 -12.86 -13.56
C GLN A 28 12.58 -12.46 -12.62
N ARG A 29 13.82 -12.61 -13.08
CA ARG A 29 15.00 -12.21 -12.32
C ARG A 29 15.01 -10.71 -12.04
N GLY A 30 14.77 -9.88 -13.05
CA GLY A 30 14.70 -8.43 -12.89
C GLY A 30 13.58 -8.01 -11.93
N TRP A 31 12.42 -8.68 -12.00
CA TRP A 31 11.32 -8.44 -11.08
C TRP A 31 11.70 -8.77 -9.62
N GLN A 32 12.35 -9.92 -9.38
CA GLN A 32 12.81 -10.29 -8.04
C GLN A 32 13.82 -9.28 -7.49
N LEU A 33 14.78 -8.83 -8.31
CA LEU A 33 15.78 -7.86 -7.89
C LEU A 33 15.18 -6.49 -7.51
N GLY A 34 14.19 -6.03 -8.27
CA GLY A 34 13.63 -4.68 -8.09
C GLY A 34 12.45 -4.60 -7.10
N TRP A 35 11.58 -5.60 -7.09
CA TRP A 35 10.29 -5.55 -6.40
C TRP A 35 10.20 -6.46 -5.18
N ALA A 36 11.04 -7.49 -5.10
CA ALA A 36 11.11 -8.40 -3.97
C ALA A 36 12.57 -8.65 -3.57
N PRO A 37 13.33 -7.58 -3.27
CA PRO A 37 14.72 -7.76 -2.88
C PRO A 37 14.78 -8.63 -1.62
N GLU A 38 15.57 -9.68 -1.66
CA GLU A 38 15.91 -10.43 -0.45
C GLU A 38 16.83 -9.55 0.40
N VAL A 39 16.24 -8.83 1.35
CA VAL A 39 16.99 -7.98 2.28
C VAL A 39 17.55 -8.85 3.40
N LEU A 40 18.86 -8.82 3.57
CA LEU A 40 19.50 -9.46 4.72
C LEU A 40 19.11 -8.70 6.01
N PRO A 41 18.86 -9.38 7.14
CA PRO A 41 18.51 -8.71 8.39
C PRO A 41 19.53 -7.65 8.83
N GLU A 42 20.81 -7.84 8.51
CA GLU A 42 21.87 -6.86 8.80
C GLU A 42 21.69 -5.56 8.00
N ALA A 43 21.34 -5.67 6.72
CA ALA A 43 21.11 -4.51 5.85
C ALA A 43 19.87 -3.72 6.28
N GLU A 44 18.84 -4.40 6.80
CA GLU A 44 17.67 -3.74 7.38
C GLU A 44 18.02 -2.96 8.66
N ARG A 45 18.87 -3.54 9.53
CA ARG A 45 19.34 -2.86 10.74
C ARG A 45 20.20 -1.64 10.44
N GLU A 46 21.08 -1.72 9.46
CA GLU A 46 21.88 -0.56 9.02
C GLU A 46 20.98 0.54 8.43
N ALA A 47 19.98 0.18 7.63
CA ALA A 47 19.02 1.13 7.09
C ALA A 47 18.18 1.81 8.18
N GLU A 48 17.80 1.09 9.25
CA GLU A 48 17.05 1.66 10.37
C GLU A 48 17.83 2.77 11.10
N LEU A 49 19.16 2.63 11.19
CA LEU A 49 20.02 3.65 11.80
C LEU A 49 20.12 4.94 10.96
N ASP A 50 19.89 4.85 9.65
CA ASP A 50 19.90 5.98 8.73
C ASP A 50 18.52 6.67 8.60
N LEU A 51 17.50 6.15 9.28
CA LEU A 51 16.17 6.74 9.28
C LEU A 51 16.16 8.07 10.05
N VAL A 52 15.83 9.14 9.34
CA VAL A 52 15.49 10.44 9.92
C VAL A 52 14.02 10.42 10.34
N PRO A 53 13.65 10.96 11.52
CA PRO A 53 12.25 11.09 11.90
C PRO A 53 11.44 11.85 10.83
N ASP A 54 10.29 11.30 10.45
CA ASP A 54 9.34 11.96 9.54
C ASP A 54 8.85 13.26 10.20
N ASP A 55 9.15 14.40 9.58
CA ASP A 55 8.76 15.73 10.04
C ASP A 55 7.30 16.08 9.68
N ALA A 56 6.58 15.10 9.10
CA ALA A 56 5.17 15.19 8.72
C ALA A 56 4.85 16.29 7.70
N TYR A 57 5.85 16.81 6.98
CA TYR A 57 5.62 17.71 5.84
C TYR A 57 5.01 16.98 4.63
N GLY A 58 5.09 15.64 4.58
CA GLY A 58 4.50 14.81 3.52
C GLY A 58 2.97 14.68 3.57
N PHE A 59 2.38 14.12 2.49
CA PHE A 59 0.94 13.82 2.43
C PHE A 59 0.58 12.68 3.41
N ASN A 60 0.22 13.06 4.63
CA ASN A 60 -0.21 12.13 5.66
C ASN A 60 -1.72 11.81 5.51
N TRP A 61 -2.04 10.63 4.97
CA TRP A 61 -3.41 10.09 4.89
C TRP A 61 -4.10 9.95 6.27
N SER A 62 -3.33 9.65 7.32
CA SER A 62 -3.84 9.48 8.69
C SER A 62 -4.20 10.80 9.40
N ALA A 63 -3.55 11.91 9.03
CA ALA A 63 -3.83 13.24 9.58
C ALA A 63 -5.16 13.82 9.06
N ARG A 64 -5.71 13.31 7.95
CA ARG A 64 -6.98 13.77 7.35
C ARG A 64 -8.20 12.98 7.81
N ARG A 65 -8.08 12.09 8.79
CA ARG A 65 -9.28 11.47 9.37
C ARG A 65 -10.03 12.53 10.18
N PRO A 66 -11.27 12.88 9.84
CA PRO A 66 -12.08 13.72 10.72
C PRO A 66 -12.14 13.00 12.07
N ARG A 67 -11.82 13.71 13.15
CA ARG A 67 -11.97 13.16 14.50
C ARG A 67 -13.40 12.63 14.60
N PRO A 68 -13.63 11.37 15.04
CA PRO A 68 -14.97 10.87 15.21
C PRO A 68 -15.72 11.85 16.11
N HIS A 69 -16.83 12.40 15.62
CA HIS A 69 -17.70 13.25 16.41
C HIS A 69 -18.15 12.40 17.60
N ARG A 70 -17.54 12.59 18.77
CA ARG A 70 -18.09 12.03 20.01
C ARG A 70 -19.46 12.68 20.18
N PRO A 71 -20.58 11.92 20.14
CA PRO A 71 -21.85 12.49 20.55
C PRO A 71 -21.66 12.92 22.01
N LYS A 72 -22.03 14.17 22.33
CA LYS A 72 -22.10 14.61 23.73
C LYS A 72 -23.00 13.60 24.44
N SER A 73 -22.43 12.85 25.38
CA SER A 73 -23.20 11.92 26.19
C SER A 73 -24.34 12.69 26.86
N ILE A 74 -25.57 12.22 26.69
CA ILE A 74 -26.82 12.80 27.23
C ILE A 74 -26.78 12.98 28.77
N THR A 75 -25.79 12.40 29.45
CA THR A 75 -25.58 12.51 30.89
C THR A 75 -25.25 13.91 31.40
N SER A 76 -24.91 14.90 30.55
CA SER A 76 -24.69 16.27 31.03
C SER A 76 -25.95 17.13 31.15
N VAL A 77 -27.14 16.64 30.77
CA VAL A 77 -28.40 17.40 30.89
C VAL A 77 -29.14 17.09 32.20
N PHE A 78 -28.86 15.95 32.84
CA PHE A 78 -29.63 15.51 34.01
C PHE A 78 -29.08 15.97 35.38
N MET A 79 -28.00 16.76 35.39
CA MET A 79 -27.36 17.24 36.63
C MET A 79 -27.66 18.72 36.95
N GLY A 80 -28.76 19.26 36.41
CA GLY A 80 -29.18 20.66 36.61
C GLY A 80 -30.50 20.86 37.36
N HIS A 81 -31.18 19.81 37.84
CA HIS A 81 -32.57 19.93 38.33
C HIS A 81 -32.88 19.33 39.71
N LEU A 82 -31.88 19.07 40.54
CA LEU A 82 -32.08 18.61 41.93
C LEU A 82 -31.27 19.45 42.92
N LYS A 83 -31.50 20.76 42.95
CA LYS A 83 -31.17 21.61 44.10
C LYS A 83 -32.28 22.64 44.29
N GLY A 84 -33.23 22.29 45.13
CA GLY A 84 -34.40 23.11 45.42
C GLY A 84 -35.35 22.39 46.37
N LYS A 85 -34.95 22.29 47.63
CA LYS A 85 -35.80 22.34 48.83
C LYS A 85 -34.90 22.60 50.04
#